data_AF-A0A6N3QWM1-F1
#
_entry.id   AF-A0A6N3QWM1-F1
#
_cell.length_a   1.000
_cell.length_b   1.000
_cell.length_c   1.000
_cell.angle_alpha   90.00
_cell.angle_beta   90.00
_cell.angle_gamma   90.00
#
_symmetry.space_group_name_H-M   'P 1'
#
loop_
_entity.id
_entity.type
_entity.pdbx_description
1 polymer ?
#
loop_
_entity_poly.entity_id
_entity_poly.type
_entity_poly.pdbx_seq_one_letter_code
_entity_poly.pdbx_strand_id
1 'polypeptide(L)' 'MVRGSPDDALAEIRAKAVAAKADYYVVVMVDETIVTGQWYSQAILYRK' A
#
# COMPACT_ATOMS: atom_id res chain seq x y z
N MET A 1 -6.35 1.39 4.88
CA MET A 1 -5.82 1.10 6.23
C MET A 1 -5.97 -0.39 6.45
N VAL A 2 -4.97 -1.04 7.04
CA VAL A 2 -4.90 -2.51 7.17
C VAL A 2 -4.45 -2.86 8.58
N ARG A 3 -5.07 -3.86 9.22
CA ARG A 3 -4.60 -4.37 10.52
C ARG A 3 -3.60 -5.50 10.27
N GLY A 4 -2.48 -5.48 10.97
CA GLY A 4 -1.44 -6.50 10.87
C GLY A 4 -0.05 -5.88 10.96
N SER A 5 0.72 -6.12 9.92
CA SER A 5 2.12 -5.72 9.74
C SER A 5 2.26 -4.73 8.58
N PRO A 6 3.42 -4.06 8.41
CA PRO A 6 3.64 -3.19 7.27
C PRO A 6 3.61 -3.96 5.94
N ASP A 7 3.94 -5.25 5.94
CA ASP A 7 3.87 -6.11 4.75
C ASP A 7 2.44 -6.31 4.26
N ASP A 8 1.47 -6.38 5.16
CA ASP A 8 0.05 -6.46 4.79
C ASP A 8 -0.41 -5.18 4.09
N ALA A 9 0.09 -4.03 4.55
CA ALA A 9 -0.18 -2.74 3.90
C ALA A 9 0.48 -2.63 2.51
N LEU A 10 1.64 -3.27 2.30
CA LEU A 10 2.30 -3.36 1.00
C LEU A 10 1.58 -4.34 0.05
N ALA A 11 1.09 -5.47 0.58
CA ALA A 11 0.30 -6.44 -0.18
C ALA A 11 -1.00 -5.81 -0.71
N GLU A 12 -1.66 -4.98 0.09
CA GLU A 12 -2.83 -4.20 -0.33
C GLU A 12 -2.52 -3.18 -1.43
N ILE A 13 -1.37 -2.49 -1.38
CA ILE A 13 -0.93 -1.63 -2.49
C ILE A 13 -0.74 -2.44 -3.76
N ARG A 14 -0.10 -3.61 -3.67
CA ARG A 14 0.10 -4.51 -4.81
C ARG A 14 -1.23 -4.95 -5.42
N ALA A 15 -2.18 -5.36 -4.59
CA ALA A 15 -3.51 -5.76 -5.03
C ALA A 15 -4.23 -4.62 -5.78
N LYS A 16 -4.16 -3.40 -5.23
CA LYS A 16 -4.74 -2.20 -5.87
C LYS A 16 -4.05 -1.83 -7.18
N ALA A 17 -2.71 -1.94 -7.25
CA ALA A 17 -1.96 -1.70 -8.47
C ALA A 17 -2.34 -2.68 -9.59
N VAL A 18 -2.48 -3.96 -9.24
CA VAL A 18 -2.97 -5.00 -10.18
C VAL A 18 -4.39 -4.71 -10.64
N ALA A 19 -5.30 -4.38 -9.72
CA ALA A 19 -6.69 -4.03 -10.06
C ALA A 19 -6.78 -2.79 -10.96
N ALA A 20 -5.90 -1.80 -10.74
CA ALA A 20 -5.77 -0.60 -11.57
C ALA A 20 -5.01 -0.85 -12.89
N LYS A 21 -4.44 -2.05 -13.07
CA LYS A 21 -3.58 -2.42 -14.22
C LYS A 21 -2.40 -1.47 -14.42
N ALA A 22 -1.79 -1.04 -13.31
CA ALA A 22 -0.56 -0.26 -13.34
C ALA A 22 0.62 -1.13 -13.81
N ASP A 23 1.53 -0.57 -14.60
CA ASP A 23 2.74 -1.26 -15.05
C ASP A 23 3.80 -1.30 -13.95
N TYR A 24 3.88 -0.22 -13.16
CA TYR A 24 4.72 -0.13 -11.97
C TYR A 24 4.13 0.88 -10.99
N TYR A 25 4.61 0.83 -9.75
CA TYR A 25 4.19 1.74 -8.70
C TYR A 25 5.36 2.09 -7.79
N VAL A 26 5.26 3.26 -7.16
CA VAL A 26 6.22 3.72 -6.15
C VAL A 26 5.45 3.93 -4.85
N VAL A 27 5.84 3.18 -3.83
CA VAL A 27 5.34 3.39 -2.47
C VAL A 27 6.05 4.60 -1.89
N VAL A 28 5.28 5.61 -1.51
CA VAL A 28 5.82 6.87 -0.95
C VAL A 28 5.76 6.88 0.57
N MET A 29 4.91 6.05 1.17
CA MET A 29 4.76 5.97 2.61
C MET A 29 4.17 4.61 3.04
N VAL A 30 4.69 4.08 4.13
CA VAL A 30 4.09 3.00 4.93
C VAL A 30 4.34 3.37 6.38
N ASP A 31 3.29 3.63 7.15
CA ASP A 31 3.40 4.07 8.53
C ASP A 31 2.33 3.43 9.41
N GLU A 32 2.67 3.22 10.68
CA GLU A 32 1.72 2.79 11.68
C GLU A 32 0.85 3.99 12.11
N THR A 33 -0.43 3.76 12.27
CA THR A 33 -1.35 4.80 12.78
C THR A 33 -1.24 4.91 14.30
N ILE A 34 -1.96 5.86 14.90
CA ILE A 34 -2.06 5.96 16.37
C ILE A 34 -2.63 4.68 17.03
N VAL A 35 -3.34 3.84 16.25
CA VAL A 35 -3.82 2.54 16.70
C VAL A 35 -2.75 1.50 16.37
N THR A 36 -2.19 0.88 17.42
CA THR A 36 -1.14 -0.14 17.28
C THR A 36 -1.57 -1.29 16.38
N GLY A 37 -0.68 -1.60 15.44
CA GLY A 37 -0.77 -2.58 14.38
C GLY A 37 -1.84 -2.30 13.33
N GLN A 38 -2.35 -1.06 13.25
CA GLN A 38 -3.08 -0.56 12.10
C GLN A 38 -2.14 0.29 11.25
N TRP A 39 -2.03 -0.07 9.97
CA TRP A 39 -1.08 0.49 9.03
C TRP A 39 -1.77 1.29 7.93
N TYR A 40 -1.15 2.41 7.57
CA TYR A 40 -1.53 3.24 6.44
C TYR A 40 -0.39 3.26 5.42
N SER A 41 -0.73 3.01 4.15
CA SER A 41 0.22 3.01 3.05
C SER A 41 -0.30 3.85 1.89
N GLN A 42 0.62 4.48 1.18
CA GLN A 42 0.33 5.30 0.01
C GLN A 42 1.33 4.99 -1.10
N ALA A 43 0.82 4.91 -2.33
CA ALA A 43 1.64 4.71 -3.52
C ALA A 43 1.11 5.53 -4.70
N ILE A 44 2.00 5.87 -5.61
CA ILE A 44 1.69 6.43 -6.92
C ILE A 44 1.78 5.30 -7.93
N LEU A 45 0.72 5.16 -8.74
CA LEU A 45 0.63 4.14 -9.78
C LEU A 45 0.97 4.76 -11.14
N TYR A 46 1.75 4.04 -11.94
CA TYR A 46 2.14 4.46 -13.28
C TYR A 46 1.66 3.46 -14.33
N ARG A 47 1.29 3.99 -15.49
CA ARG A 47 0.86 3.22 -16.65
C ARG A 47 1.40 3.84 -17.93
N LYS A 48 1.93 3.03 -18.84
CA LYS A 48 2.42 3.44 -20.15
C LYS A 48 1.30 3.60 -21.17
#